data_AF-A0A1B7KRJ6-F1
#
_entry.id   AF-A0A1B7KRJ6-F1
#
_cell.length_a   1.000
_cell.length_b   1.000
_cell.length_c   1.000
_cell.angle_alpha   90.00
_cell.angle_beta   90.00
_cell.angle_gamma   90.00
#
_symmetry.space_group_name_H-M   'P 1'
#
loop_
_entity.id
_entity.type
_entity.pdbx_description
1 polymer ?
#
loop_
_entity_poly.entity_id
_entity_poly.type
_entity_poly.pdbx_seq_one_letter_code
_entity_poly.pdbx_strand_id
1 'polypeptide(L)'
;MAAPSNTNTVTKDTFSPNNERVNQLLQRLSKVNWLASFAKKGDEQVEQAIKEFAHYFRLEHCQVKWMTEDELPSFFTEMKLKDSDVWLQLRQMPEKIKRQAEQAGKLDALLTLADEVPALIFHHCFDKLFAALEQYGSPTVTTAVCYMMYIGGMACAWELVSHIKGWETNPFLSLIAVLEHGHWPLGLIGNQFYVI
;
A
#
# COMPACT_ATOMS: atom_id res chain seq x y z
N MET A 1 -39.50 9.19 17.24
CA MET A 1 -38.38 8.28 16.93
C MET A 1 -37.62 8.89 15.77
N ALA A 2 -36.49 9.53 16.05
CA ALA A 2 -35.59 10.07 15.03
C ALA A 2 -34.40 9.11 14.89
N ALA A 3 -34.08 8.72 13.65
CA ALA A 3 -32.93 7.90 13.32
C ALA A 3 -31.62 8.70 13.58
N PRO A 4 -30.54 8.05 14.05
CA PRO A 4 -29.27 8.73 14.17
C PRO A 4 -28.60 8.82 12.79
N SER A 5 -28.30 10.05 12.38
CA SER A 5 -27.51 10.37 11.20
C SER A 5 -26.07 9.92 11.39
N ASN A 6 -25.65 8.88 10.69
CA ASN A 6 -24.24 8.52 10.53
C ASN A 6 -23.58 9.52 9.57
N THR A 7 -22.86 10.48 10.12
CA THR A 7 -21.86 11.27 9.40
C THR A 7 -20.58 11.29 10.20
N ASN A 8 -19.77 10.22 10.05
CA ASN A 8 -18.35 10.26 10.39
C ASN A 8 -17.62 11.04 9.29
N THR A 9 -17.84 12.35 9.26
CA THR A 9 -16.96 13.27 8.55
C THR A 9 -15.74 13.47 9.45
N VAL A 10 -14.58 13.00 8.99
CA VAL A 10 -13.27 13.33 9.57
C VAL A 10 -13.19 14.86 9.70
N THR A 11 -13.36 15.37 10.91
CA THR A 11 -13.38 16.81 11.18
C THR A 11 -11.97 17.37 10.96
N LYS A 12 -11.93 18.46 10.20
CA LYS A 12 -10.75 19.16 9.68
C LYS A 12 -9.76 19.70 10.74
N ASP A 13 -10.07 19.59 12.03
CA ASP A 13 -9.42 20.35 13.11
C ASP A 13 -8.46 19.56 14.01
N THR A 14 -8.24 18.26 13.78
CA THR A 14 -7.40 17.44 14.70
C THR A 14 -5.90 17.45 14.37
N PHE A 15 -5.48 18.22 13.37
CA PHE A 15 -4.38 17.75 12.54
C PHE A 15 -3.31 18.83 12.23
N SER A 16 -2.28 18.89 13.11
CA SER A 16 -0.94 19.54 12.96
C SER A 16 -0.28 19.32 11.58
N PRO A 17 0.71 20.13 11.11
CA PRO A 17 1.26 20.10 9.74
C PRO A 17 1.65 18.71 9.16
N ASN A 18 2.04 17.74 9.99
CA ASN A 18 2.33 16.36 9.54
C ASN A 18 1.09 15.63 8.99
N ASN A 19 -0.09 16.05 9.42
CA ASN A 19 -1.33 15.50 8.93
C ASN A 19 -1.72 16.09 7.58
N GLU A 20 -1.10 17.20 7.14
CA GLU A 20 -1.32 17.69 5.79
C GLU A 20 -0.77 16.68 4.76
N ARG A 21 0.42 16.11 5.01
CA ARG A 21 1.00 15.06 4.16
C ARG A 21 0.15 13.79 4.17
N VAL A 22 -0.32 13.37 5.35
CA VAL A 22 -1.24 12.24 5.48
C VAL A 22 -2.54 12.52 4.72
N ASN A 23 -3.16 13.69 4.89
CA ASN A 23 -4.40 14.06 4.20
C ASN A 23 -4.22 14.12 2.68
N GLN A 24 -3.11 14.67 2.19
CA GLN A 24 -2.79 14.67 0.76
C GLN A 24 -2.67 13.24 0.22
N LEU A 25 -2.01 12.34 0.96
CA LEU A 25 -1.90 10.94 0.58
C LEU A 25 -3.26 10.23 0.60
N LEU A 26 -4.12 10.49 1.58
CA LEU A 26 -5.49 9.95 1.61
C LEU A 26 -6.32 10.44 0.42
N GLN A 27 -6.20 11.72 0.07
CA GLN A 27 -6.87 12.27 -1.12
C GLN A 27 -6.38 11.60 -2.41
N ARG A 28 -5.09 11.33 -2.52
CA ARG A 28 -4.52 10.58 -3.65
C ARG A 28 -5.10 9.16 -3.71
N LEU A 29 -5.06 8.42 -2.60
CA LEU A 29 -5.60 7.06 -2.48
C LEU A 29 -7.09 6.97 -2.84
N SER A 30 -7.90 7.95 -2.43
CA SER A 30 -9.32 8.00 -2.77
C SER A 30 -9.61 8.17 -4.27
N LYS A 31 -8.62 8.64 -5.05
CA LYS A 31 -8.74 8.93 -6.49
C LYS A 31 -8.07 7.87 -7.37
N VAL A 32 -7.40 6.88 -6.78
CA VAL A 32 -6.72 5.82 -7.53
C VAL A 32 -7.74 5.09 -8.42
N ASN A 33 -7.39 4.94 -9.69
CA ASN A 33 -8.15 4.10 -10.60
C ASN A 33 -7.68 2.65 -10.48
N TRP A 34 -8.09 2.00 -9.38
CA TRP A 34 -7.64 0.67 -8.99
C TRP A 34 -7.76 -0.33 -10.16
N LEU A 35 -6.64 -0.98 -10.50
CA LEU A 35 -6.52 -1.98 -11.56
C LEU A 35 -6.85 -1.50 -12.99
N ALA A 36 -6.83 -0.20 -13.27
CA ALA A 36 -7.08 0.34 -14.62
C ALA A 36 -6.11 -0.14 -15.71
N SER A 37 -4.95 -0.64 -15.30
CA SER A 37 -3.89 -1.17 -16.17
C SER A 37 -3.58 -2.63 -15.87
N PHE A 38 -4.48 -3.34 -15.21
CA PHE A 38 -4.32 -4.76 -14.90
C PHE A 38 -3.96 -5.58 -16.15
N ALA A 39 -2.90 -6.39 -16.02
CA ALA A 39 -2.31 -7.23 -17.04
C ALA A 39 -1.68 -6.48 -18.24
N LYS A 40 -1.60 -5.15 -18.20
CA LYS A 40 -0.80 -4.37 -19.16
C LYS A 40 0.67 -4.42 -18.73
N LYS A 41 1.58 -4.42 -19.70
CA LYS A 41 3.02 -4.55 -19.48
C LYS A 41 3.78 -3.35 -19.99
N GLY A 42 4.99 -3.15 -19.47
CA GLY A 42 5.99 -2.23 -20.02
C GLY A 42 5.75 -0.75 -19.67
N ASP A 43 5.17 -0.45 -18.50
CA ASP A 43 5.12 0.92 -17.99
C ASP A 43 6.46 1.27 -17.31
N GLU A 44 7.25 2.12 -17.96
CA GLU A 44 8.56 2.55 -17.46
C GLU A 44 8.48 3.27 -16.10
N GLN A 45 7.39 3.98 -15.81
CA GLN A 45 7.20 4.70 -14.55
C GLN A 45 6.94 3.71 -13.41
N VAL A 46 6.21 2.64 -13.68
CA VAL A 46 6.03 1.52 -12.74
C VAL A 46 7.35 0.82 -12.46
N GLU A 47 8.14 0.53 -13.50
CA GLU A 47 9.44 -0.12 -13.29
C GLU A 47 10.39 0.75 -12.47
N GLN A 48 10.40 2.06 -12.74
CA GLN A 48 11.22 3.01 -12.00
C GLN A 48 10.79 3.08 -10.53
N ALA A 49 9.49 3.15 -10.26
CA ALA A 49 8.97 3.17 -8.90
C ALA A 49 9.30 1.88 -8.13
N ILE A 50 9.21 0.71 -8.78
CA ILE A 50 9.61 -0.56 -8.17
C ILE A 50 11.12 -0.58 -7.87
N LYS A 51 11.95 -0.06 -8.77
CA LYS A 51 13.42 0.02 -8.56
C LYS A 51 13.76 0.96 -7.40
N GLU A 52 13.06 2.08 -7.25
CA GLU A 52 13.23 3.00 -6.12
C GLU A 52 12.87 2.34 -4.78
N PHE A 53 11.74 1.64 -4.74
CA PHE A 53 11.34 0.84 -3.57
C PHE A 53 12.41 -0.20 -3.22
N ALA A 54 12.85 -0.97 -4.22
CA ALA A 54 13.87 -2.00 -4.02
C ALA A 54 15.20 -1.41 -3.54
N HIS A 55 15.61 -0.28 -4.10
CA HIS A 55 16.83 0.42 -3.70
C HIS A 55 16.79 0.87 -2.24
N TYR A 56 15.67 1.41 -1.77
CA TYR A 56 15.52 1.81 -0.37
C TYR A 56 15.79 0.66 0.60
N PHE A 57 15.30 -0.53 0.29
CA PHE A 57 15.49 -1.74 1.10
C PHE A 57 16.80 -2.50 0.78
N ARG A 58 17.70 -1.91 -0.01
CA ARG A 58 19.01 -2.48 -0.42
C ARG A 58 18.88 -3.82 -1.13
N LEU A 59 17.83 -3.95 -1.95
CA LEU A 59 17.58 -5.12 -2.77
C LEU A 59 18.22 -4.89 -4.14
N GLU A 60 19.56 -4.86 -4.12
CA GLU A 60 20.37 -4.59 -5.30
C GLU A 60 20.16 -5.70 -6.34
N HIS A 61 20.06 -5.31 -7.62
CA HIS A 61 19.81 -6.17 -8.79
C HIS A 61 18.37 -6.62 -9.02
N CYS A 62 17.38 -6.07 -8.31
CA CYS A 62 15.97 -6.37 -8.51
C CYS A 62 15.53 -6.19 -9.98
N GLN A 63 15.03 -7.26 -10.60
CA GLN A 63 14.43 -7.24 -11.94
C GLN A 63 12.91 -7.15 -11.83
N VAL A 64 12.29 -6.29 -12.62
CA VAL A 64 10.83 -6.23 -12.70
C VAL A 64 10.33 -7.32 -13.65
N LYS A 65 9.38 -8.13 -13.18
CA LYS A 65 8.75 -9.20 -13.95
C LYS A 65 7.27 -8.92 -14.11
N TRP A 66 6.89 -8.62 -15.35
CA TRP A 66 5.51 -8.36 -15.74
C TRP A 66 4.74 -9.65 -15.93
N MET A 67 3.68 -9.82 -15.14
CA MET A 67 2.81 -10.99 -15.21
C MET A 67 1.67 -10.81 -16.22
N THR A 68 1.22 -11.91 -16.81
CA THR A 68 -0.09 -11.99 -17.46
C THR A 68 -1.15 -12.42 -16.44
N GLU A 69 -2.41 -12.23 -16.80
CA GLU A 69 -3.55 -12.65 -16.00
C GLU A 69 -3.61 -14.19 -15.81
N ASP A 70 -3.17 -14.96 -16.80
CA ASP A 70 -3.11 -16.42 -16.74
C ASP A 70 -2.06 -16.95 -15.75
N GLU A 71 -1.02 -16.15 -15.47
CA GLU A 71 0.04 -16.50 -14.52
C GLU A 71 -0.38 -16.24 -13.05
N LEU A 72 -1.47 -15.51 -12.83
CA LEU A 72 -1.87 -15.07 -11.49
C LEU A 72 -2.27 -16.22 -10.54
N PRO A 73 -3.07 -17.23 -10.96
CA PRO A 73 -3.47 -18.31 -10.07
C PRO A 73 -2.30 -19.21 -9.63
N SER A 74 -1.38 -19.51 -10.55
CA SER A 74 -0.19 -20.31 -10.24
C SER A 74 0.76 -19.55 -9.32
N PHE A 75 0.94 -18.26 -9.54
CA PHE A 75 1.76 -17.40 -8.69
C PHE A 75 1.31 -17.44 -7.22
N PHE A 76 0.02 -17.29 -6.93
CA PHE A 76 -0.47 -17.35 -5.55
C PHE A 76 -0.39 -18.74 -4.91
N THR A 77 -0.41 -19.80 -5.72
CA THR A 77 -0.25 -21.17 -5.23
C THR A 77 1.21 -21.46 -4.85
N GLU A 78 2.15 -20.92 -5.62
CA GLU A 78 3.59 -21.16 -5.46
C GLU A 78 4.26 -20.19 -4.48
N MET A 79 3.71 -18.98 -4.34
CA MET A 79 4.30 -17.94 -3.50
C MET A 79 4.29 -18.36 -2.02
N LYS A 80 5.49 -18.45 -1.44
CA LYS A 80 5.68 -18.61 0.00
C LYS A 80 6.29 -17.33 0.55
N LEU A 81 5.61 -16.69 1.49
CA LEU A 81 6.10 -15.45 2.13
C LEU A 81 7.50 -15.56 2.75
N LYS A 82 7.90 -16.75 3.18
CA LYS A 82 9.23 -17.03 3.72
C LYS A 82 10.36 -16.93 2.67
N ASP A 83 10.01 -16.98 1.39
CA ASP A 83 10.95 -16.90 0.27
C ASP A 83 11.07 -15.46 -0.27
N SER A 84 10.45 -14.48 0.41
CA SER A 84 10.48 -13.05 0.05
C SER A 84 11.43 -12.27 0.98
N ASP A 85 12.55 -11.81 0.43
CA ASP A 85 13.53 -10.99 1.15
C ASP A 85 12.95 -9.63 1.57
N VAL A 86 12.09 -9.05 0.73
CA VAL A 86 11.31 -7.84 1.06
C VAL A 86 10.45 -8.07 2.29
N TRP A 87 9.77 -9.22 2.39
CA TRP A 87 8.86 -9.49 3.49
C TRP A 87 9.57 -9.50 4.84
N LEU A 88 10.81 -10.00 4.90
CA LEU A 88 11.62 -9.98 6.13
C LEU A 88 11.93 -8.57 6.62
N GLN A 89 12.04 -7.60 5.72
CA GLN A 89 12.20 -6.20 6.09
C GLN A 89 10.86 -5.55 6.43
N LEU A 90 9.83 -5.78 5.61
CA LEU A 90 8.50 -5.19 5.78
C LEU A 90 7.82 -5.62 7.08
N ARG A 91 7.97 -6.87 7.53
CA ARG A 91 7.38 -7.35 8.79
C ARG A 91 7.83 -6.56 10.02
N GLN A 92 8.98 -5.88 9.95
CA GLN A 92 9.50 -5.07 11.05
C GLN A 92 9.05 -3.61 10.98
N MET A 93 8.59 -3.14 9.82
CA MET A 93 8.27 -1.72 9.60
C MET A 93 7.14 -1.21 10.51
N PRO A 94 6.02 -1.94 10.72
CA PRO A 94 4.95 -1.47 11.61
C PRO A 94 5.46 -1.15 13.01
N GLU A 95 6.27 -2.04 13.58
CA GLU A 95 6.85 -1.86 14.91
C GLU A 95 7.85 -0.70 14.95
N LYS A 96 8.66 -0.51 13.90
CA LYS A 96 9.58 0.63 13.83
C LYS A 96 8.82 1.96 13.77
N ILE A 97 7.78 2.06 12.95
CA ILE A 97 6.92 3.26 12.86
C ILE A 97 6.24 3.51 14.20
N LYS A 98 5.68 2.47 14.82
CA LYS A 98 5.03 2.57 16.13
C LYS A 98 5.95 3.18 17.18
N ARG A 99 7.18 2.69 17.30
CA ARG A 99 8.17 3.24 18.25
C ARG A 99 8.49 4.70 17.98
N GLN A 100 8.62 5.09 16.72
CA GLN A 100 8.86 6.50 16.35
C GLN A 100 7.66 7.38 16.70
N ALA A 101 6.44 6.90 16.43
CA ALA A 101 5.23 7.61 16.79
C ALA A 101 5.10 7.76 18.31
N GLU A 102 5.38 6.72 19.09
CA GLU A 102 5.40 6.77 20.56
C GLU A 102 6.40 7.81 21.07
N GLN A 103 7.64 7.78 20.57
CA GLN A 103 8.70 8.73 20.94
C GLN A 103 8.34 10.19 20.60
N ALA A 104 7.58 10.40 19.52
CA ALA A 104 7.10 11.72 19.10
C ALA A 104 5.77 12.14 19.75
N GLY A 105 5.18 11.32 20.65
CA GLY A 105 3.87 11.60 21.26
C GLY A 105 2.71 11.56 20.25
N LYS A 106 2.82 10.71 19.22
CA LYS A 106 1.88 10.54 18.11
C LYS A 106 1.22 9.16 18.08
N LEU A 107 1.30 8.37 19.15
CA LEU A 107 0.73 7.02 19.19
C LEU A 107 -0.78 7.03 18.91
N ASP A 108 -1.54 7.92 19.55
CA ASP A 108 -3.00 7.99 19.35
C ASP A 108 -3.36 8.27 17.89
N ALA A 109 -2.65 9.23 17.26
CA ALA A 109 -2.84 9.54 15.84
C ALA A 109 -2.49 8.34 14.95
N LEU A 110 -1.43 7.58 15.27
CA LEU A 110 -1.08 6.37 14.55
C LEU A 110 -2.18 5.30 14.67
N LEU A 111 -2.73 5.11 15.87
CA LEU A 111 -3.81 4.14 16.11
C LEU A 111 -5.09 4.53 15.35
N THR A 112 -5.44 5.82 15.32
CA THR A 112 -6.53 6.33 14.48
C THR A 112 -6.28 6.02 13.01
N LEU A 113 -5.08 6.28 12.48
CA LEU A 113 -4.75 5.95 11.08
C LEU A 113 -4.81 4.44 10.81
N ALA A 114 -4.37 3.62 11.76
CA ALA A 114 -4.39 2.16 11.62
C ALA A 114 -5.82 1.58 11.52
N ASP A 115 -6.81 2.28 12.06
CA ASP A 115 -8.23 1.89 11.98
C ASP A 115 -8.92 2.51 10.74
N GLU A 116 -8.76 3.82 10.55
CA GLU A 116 -9.52 4.56 9.54
C GLU A 116 -9.00 4.37 8.11
N VAL A 117 -7.67 4.29 7.93
CA VAL A 117 -7.07 4.24 6.57
C VAL A 117 -7.40 2.94 5.84
N PRO A 118 -7.28 1.74 6.45
CA PRO A 118 -7.72 0.50 5.81
C PRO A 118 -9.20 0.53 5.41
N ALA A 119 -10.08 1.04 6.27
CA ALA A 119 -11.50 1.14 5.98
C ALA A 119 -11.77 2.07 4.79
N LEU A 120 -11.11 3.23 4.74
CA LEU A 120 -11.19 4.16 3.61
C LEU A 120 -10.75 3.48 2.31
N ILE A 121 -9.59 2.84 2.31
CA ILE A 121 -9.04 2.17 1.11
C ILE A 121 -9.98 1.06 0.65
N PHE A 122 -10.44 0.22 1.58
CA PHE A 122 -11.41 -0.85 1.30
C PHE A 122 -12.63 -0.31 0.56
N HIS A 123 -13.25 0.75 1.07
CA HIS A 123 -14.44 1.36 0.46
C HIS A 123 -14.19 1.88 -0.96
N HIS A 124 -12.98 2.34 -1.27
CA HIS A 124 -12.66 2.87 -2.60
C HIS A 124 -12.19 1.81 -3.60
N CYS A 125 -11.59 0.71 -3.14
CA CYS A 125 -10.97 -0.28 -4.02
C CYS A 125 -11.81 -1.55 -4.20
N PHE A 126 -12.61 -1.95 -3.21
CA PHE A 126 -13.23 -3.28 -3.16
C PHE A 126 -14.02 -3.62 -4.42
N ASP A 127 -14.98 -2.78 -4.83
CA ASP A 127 -15.83 -3.06 -5.99
C ASP A 127 -15.02 -3.26 -7.28
N LYS A 128 -13.97 -2.44 -7.48
CA LYS A 128 -13.08 -2.54 -8.65
C LYS A 128 -12.22 -3.79 -8.60
N LEU A 129 -11.66 -4.10 -7.44
CA LEU A 129 -10.85 -5.31 -7.24
C LEU A 129 -11.69 -6.57 -7.42
N PHE A 130 -12.90 -6.59 -6.87
CA PHE A 130 -13.83 -7.70 -6.99
C PHE A 130 -14.20 -7.93 -8.46
N ALA A 131 -14.64 -6.89 -9.18
CA ALA A 131 -15.00 -7.00 -10.59
C ALA A 131 -13.85 -7.47 -11.48
N ALA A 132 -12.60 -7.08 -11.18
CA ALA A 132 -11.43 -7.47 -11.98
C ALA A 132 -10.92 -8.88 -11.64
N LEU A 133 -11.08 -9.34 -10.39
CA LEU A 133 -10.37 -10.51 -9.87
C LEU A 133 -11.28 -11.68 -9.45
N GLU A 134 -12.60 -11.51 -9.40
CA GLU A 134 -13.52 -12.54 -8.91
C GLU A 134 -13.38 -13.88 -9.64
N GLN A 135 -13.06 -13.83 -10.95
CA GLN A 135 -12.85 -15.02 -11.77
C GLN A 135 -11.67 -15.88 -11.32
N TYR A 136 -10.71 -15.31 -10.58
CA TYR A 136 -9.57 -16.02 -9.99
C TYR A 136 -9.82 -16.48 -8.55
N GLY A 137 -11.07 -16.35 -8.07
CA GLY A 137 -11.51 -16.82 -6.76
C GLY A 137 -11.34 -15.80 -5.63
N SER A 138 -12.11 -16.03 -4.56
CA SER A 138 -12.13 -15.15 -3.38
C SER A 138 -10.77 -14.95 -2.68
N PRO A 139 -9.82 -15.92 -2.67
CA PRO A 139 -8.50 -15.67 -2.09
C PRO A 139 -7.72 -14.60 -2.84
N THR A 140 -7.87 -14.51 -4.18
CA THR A 140 -7.18 -13.52 -5.01
C THR A 140 -7.71 -12.11 -4.72
N VAL A 141 -9.03 -11.94 -4.68
CA VAL A 141 -9.67 -10.67 -4.29
C VAL A 141 -9.23 -10.27 -2.88
N THR A 142 -9.26 -11.20 -1.94
CA THR A 142 -8.86 -10.95 -0.54
C THR A 142 -7.41 -10.50 -0.46
N THR A 143 -6.51 -11.16 -1.19
CA THR A 143 -5.09 -10.83 -1.21
C THR A 143 -4.86 -9.42 -1.78
N ALA A 144 -5.54 -9.08 -2.88
CA ALA A 144 -5.46 -7.75 -3.47
C ALA A 144 -5.94 -6.66 -2.50
N VAL A 145 -7.12 -6.84 -1.91
CA VAL A 145 -7.69 -5.88 -0.96
C VAL A 145 -6.77 -5.69 0.25
N CYS A 146 -6.31 -6.79 0.86
CA CYS A 146 -5.37 -6.76 1.98
C CYS A 146 -4.06 -6.06 1.61
N TYR A 147 -3.55 -6.29 0.40
CA TYR A 147 -2.36 -5.60 -0.10
C TYR A 147 -2.58 -4.09 -0.19
N MET A 148 -3.68 -3.63 -0.81
CA MET A 148 -3.97 -2.20 -0.95
C MET A 148 -4.08 -1.51 0.42
N MET A 149 -4.82 -2.12 1.35
CA MET A 149 -4.95 -1.61 2.71
C MET A 149 -3.60 -1.55 3.44
N TYR A 150 -2.79 -2.60 3.32
CA TYR A 150 -1.48 -2.66 3.96
C TYR A 150 -0.54 -1.58 3.43
N ILE A 151 -0.37 -1.47 2.11
CA ILE A 151 0.55 -0.49 1.51
C ILE A 151 0.08 0.94 1.78
N GLY A 152 -1.21 1.24 1.60
CA GLY A 152 -1.72 2.58 1.87
C GLY A 152 -1.67 2.95 3.36
N GLY A 153 -1.98 1.99 4.25
CA GLY A 153 -1.84 2.17 5.69
C GLY A 153 -0.40 2.43 6.11
N MET A 154 0.56 1.65 5.61
CA MET A 154 1.99 1.83 5.87
C MET A 154 2.50 3.17 5.35
N ALA A 155 2.08 3.58 4.14
CA ALA A 155 2.47 4.87 3.58
C ALA A 155 1.95 6.04 4.43
N CYS A 156 0.69 6.00 4.88
CA CYS A 156 0.12 7.03 5.75
C CYS A 156 0.77 7.05 7.14
N ALA A 157 0.99 5.87 7.73
CA ALA A 157 1.67 5.74 9.01
C ALA A 157 3.11 6.29 8.97
N TRP A 158 3.81 6.12 7.84
CA TRP A 158 5.13 6.70 7.64
C TRP A 158 5.09 8.23 7.55
N GLU A 159 4.14 8.79 6.80
CA GLU A 159 4.00 10.25 6.68
C GLU A 159 3.84 10.94 8.04
N LEU A 160 3.15 10.28 8.99
CA LEU A 160 2.98 10.77 10.36
C LEU A 160 4.32 11.03 11.08
N VAL A 161 5.31 10.18 10.81
CA VAL A 161 6.65 10.22 11.44
C VAL A 161 7.72 10.82 10.54
N SER A 162 7.37 11.28 9.33
CA SER A 162 8.33 11.75 8.32
C SER A 162 9.11 13.03 8.68
N HIS A 163 8.70 13.73 9.75
CA HIS A 163 9.40 14.88 10.30
C HIS A 163 10.62 14.49 11.17
N ILE A 164 10.73 13.21 11.54
CA ILE A 164 11.82 12.69 12.37
C ILE A 164 13.03 12.45 11.48
N LYS A 165 14.22 12.83 11.98
CA LYS A 165 15.47 12.63 11.27
C LYS A 165 15.69 11.15 10.94
N GLY A 166 15.97 10.85 9.68
CA GLY A 166 16.12 9.48 9.16
C GLY A 166 14.82 8.83 8.65
N TRP A 167 13.68 9.52 8.74
CA TRP A 167 12.36 9.06 8.29
C TRP A 167 11.75 9.96 7.20
N GLU A 168 12.53 10.91 6.67
CA GLU A 168 12.06 11.93 5.75
C GLU A 168 11.61 11.36 4.40
N THR A 169 12.19 10.23 3.99
CA THR A 169 11.86 9.53 2.75
C THR A 169 10.96 8.35 3.04
N ASN A 170 9.71 8.44 2.59
CA ASN A 170 8.72 7.37 2.70
C ASN A 170 8.86 6.38 1.52
N PRO A 171 9.37 5.15 1.75
CA PRO A 171 9.59 4.19 0.68
C PRO A 171 8.29 3.67 0.07
N PHE A 172 7.19 3.68 0.83
CA PHE A 172 5.92 3.15 0.35
C PHE A 172 5.29 4.02 -0.73
N LEU A 173 5.65 5.29 -0.84
CA LEU A 173 5.15 6.18 -1.89
C LEU A 173 5.48 5.66 -3.30
N SER A 174 6.59 4.95 -3.47
CA SER A 174 6.91 4.32 -4.76
C SER A 174 5.91 3.22 -5.11
N LEU A 175 5.44 2.41 -4.14
CA LEU A 175 4.38 1.44 -4.40
C LEU A 175 3.02 2.11 -4.58
N ILE A 176 2.75 3.23 -3.91
CA ILE A 176 1.56 4.05 -4.18
C ILE A 176 1.56 4.53 -5.63
N ALA A 177 2.70 4.94 -6.17
CA ALA A 177 2.81 5.36 -7.57
C ALA A 177 2.44 4.21 -8.54
N VAL A 178 2.87 2.98 -8.27
CA VAL A 178 2.45 1.80 -9.06
C VAL A 178 0.93 1.62 -9.04
N LEU A 179 0.32 1.77 -7.85
CA LEU A 179 -1.15 1.68 -7.69
C LEU A 179 -1.88 2.80 -8.42
N GLU A 180 -1.34 4.03 -8.39
CA GLU A 180 -1.87 5.19 -9.12
C GLU A 180 -1.83 5.00 -10.65
N HIS A 181 -0.85 4.24 -11.15
CA HIS A 181 -0.77 3.81 -12.55
C HIS A 181 -1.75 2.68 -12.90
N GLY A 182 -2.51 2.18 -11.91
CA GLY A 182 -3.52 1.15 -12.09
C GLY A 182 -2.94 -0.27 -12.18
N HIS A 183 -1.71 -0.47 -11.72
CA HIS A 183 -1.06 -1.78 -11.63
C HIS A 183 -1.04 -2.30 -10.20
N TRP A 184 -0.89 -3.61 -10.05
CA TRP A 184 -0.77 -4.28 -8.76
C TRP A 184 0.64 -4.85 -8.59
N PRO A 185 1.44 -4.29 -7.66
CA PRO A 185 2.70 -4.92 -7.26
C PRO A 185 2.39 -6.16 -6.41
N LEU A 186 2.83 -7.33 -6.88
CA LEU A 186 2.53 -8.63 -6.27
C LEU A 186 3.57 -9.02 -5.22
N GLY A 187 4.80 -8.56 -5.37
CA GLY A 187 5.88 -8.71 -4.39
C GLY A 187 7.19 -9.19 -4.99
N LEU A 188 8.21 -9.33 -4.13
CA LEU A 188 9.55 -9.79 -4.51
C LEU A 188 9.71 -11.27 -4.14
N ILE A 189 10.10 -12.11 -5.11
CA ILE A 189 10.52 -13.50 -4.90
C ILE A 189 11.91 -13.67 -5.51
N GLY A 190 12.87 -14.10 -4.68
CA GLY A 190 14.29 -14.04 -5.06
C GLY A 190 14.67 -12.63 -5.49
N ASN A 191 15.20 -12.48 -6.71
CA ASN A 191 15.62 -11.20 -7.27
C ASN A 191 14.62 -10.61 -8.28
N GLN A 192 13.38 -11.10 -8.30
CA GLN A 192 12.33 -10.65 -9.23
C GLN A 192 11.17 -10.03 -8.49
N PHE A 193 10.83 -8.79 -8.86
CA PHE A 193 9.65 -8.09 -8.36
C PHE A 193 8.53 -8.22 -9.37
N TYR A 194 7.46 -8.90 -8.96
CA TYR A 194 6.34 -9.23 -9.79
C TYR A 194 5.30 -8.10 -9.76
N VAL A 195 4.77 -7.74 -10.92
CA VAL A 195 3.75 -6.72 -11.10
C VAL A 195 2.80 -7.13 -12.23
N ILE A 196 1.52 -6.77 -12.08
CA ILE A 196 0.45 -7.02 -13.07
C ILE A 196 -0.39 -5.77 -13.31
#